data_AF-A0A1H8PWR4-F1
#
_entry.id   AF-A0A1H8PWR4-F1
#
_cell.length_a   1.000
_cell.length_b   1.000
_cell.length_c   1.000
_cell.angle_alpha   90.00
_cell.angle_beta   90.00
_cell.angle_gamma   90.00
#
_symmetry.space_group_name_H-M   'P 1'
#
loop_
_entity.id
_entity.type
_entity.pdbx_description
1 polymer ?
#
loop_
_entity_poly.entity_id
_entity_poly.type
_entity_poly.pdbx_seq_one_letter_code
_entity_poly.pdbx_strand_id
1 'polypeptide(L)'
;MQTPRTDGGSDEGYLEYALRNLRHPVSAIAGGVAGMAVMSLLLLLLEVETRERIGVFEAVARFAGQPGNISLGFVLFLVAGGLAWPLLFLALEEYIPMGPDPATRGAVFAAVLWVAFVILGRGGLGGPLLVIYAAFTLLSHLAYGFVLGAVYGRLTGTTADRLGETPSVETSR
;
A
#
# COMPACT_ATOMS: atom_id res chain seq x y z
N MET A 1 12.91 -18.68 -19.73
CA MET A 1 12.68 -17.24 -19.94
C MET A 1 13.09 -16.94 -21.37
N GLN A 2 12.14 -17.02 -22.29
CA GLN A 2 12.36 -16.92 -23.74
C GLN A 2 11.89 -15.53 -24.15
N THR A 3 12.81 -14.66 -24.55
CA THR A 3 12.47 -13.33 -25.08
C THR A 3 11.70 -13.51 -26.39
N PRO A 4 10.59 -12.78 -26.61
CA PRO A 4 9.90 -12.79 -27.89
C PRO A 4 10.85 -12.30 -28.98
N ARG A 5 10.88 -13.01 -30.11
CA ARG A 5 11.57 -12.59 -31.33
C ARG A 5 10.89 -11.33 -31.84
N THR A 6 11.61 -10.20 -31.83
CA THR A 6 11.15 -8.95 -32.43
C THR A 6 11.32 -9.03 -33.94
N ASP A 7 10.29 -9.50 -34.62
CA ASP A 7 10.03 -9.11 -36.00
C ASP A 7 9.69 -7.61 -36.04
N GLY A 8 10.38 -6.88 -36.91
CA GLY A 8 10.42 -5.42 -36.84
C GLY A 8 9.07 -4.74 -37.09
N GLY A 9 8.79 -3.73 -36.26
CA GLY A 9 8.42 -2.42 -36.78
C GLY A 9 6.93 -2.12 -36.96
N SER A 10 6.21 -1.95 -35.87
CA SER A 10 5.34 -0.78 -35.76
C SER A 10 5.66 -0.07 -34.45
N ASP A 11 5.83 1.25 -34.50
CA ASP A 11 5.91 2.08 -33.29
C ASP A 11 4.72 1.80 -32.37
N GLU A 12 3.58 1.40 -32.95
CA GLU A 12 2.37 0.91 -32.28
C GLU A 12 2.61 -0.25 -31.31
N GLY A 13 3.39 -1.28 -31.68
CA GLY A 13 3.68 -2.41 -30.80
C GLY A 13 4.58 -2.06 -29.62
N TYR A 14 5.55 -1.16 -29.85
CA TYR A 14 6.40 -0.63 -28.77
C TYR A 14 5.61 0.30 -27.84
N LEU A 15 4.73 1.13 -28.40
CA LEU A 15 3.86 2.00 -27.62
C LEU A 15 2.86 1.19 -26.81
N GLU A 16 2.22 0.17 -27.37
CA GLU A 16 1.34 -0.72 -26.60
C GLU A 16 2.10 -1.44 -25.48
N TYR A 17 3.31 -1.92 -25.74
CA TYR A 17 4.14 -2.57 -24.72
C TYR A 17 4.55 -1.57 -23.62
N ALA A 18 5.00 -0.38 -23.99
CA ALA A 18 5.38 0.68 -23.05
C ALA A 18 4.17 1.17 -22.24
N LEU A 19 3.02 1.39 -22.88
CA LEU A 19 1.78 1.81 -22.22
C LEU A 19 1.25 0.73 -21.29
N ARG A 20 1.28 -0.55 -21.70
CA ARG A 20 0.91 -1.69 -20.85
C ARG A 20 1.85 -1.83 -19.67
N ASN A 21 3.16 -1.65 -19.88
CA ASN A 21 4.17 -1.71 -18.82
C ASN A 21 4.05 -0.55 -17.83
N LEU A 22 3.68 0.65 -18.28
CA LEU A 22 3.43 1.82 -17.42
C LEU A 22 2.12 1.72 -16.63
N ARG A 23 1.15 0.93 -17.10
CA ARG A 23 -0.15 0.78 -16.42
C ARG A 23 0.00 0.23 -15.01
N HIS A 24 0.90 -0.73 -14.78
CA HIS A 24 1.12 -1.33 -13.45
C HIS A 24 1.66 -0.33 -12.42
N PRO A 25 2.79 0.38 -12.65
CA PRO A 25 3.30 1.36 -11.69
C PRO A 25 2.34 2.53 -11.49
N VAL A 26 1.69 3.03 -12.55
CA VAL A 26 0.68 4.11 -12.41
C VAL A 26 -0.51 3.64 -11.57
N SER A 27 -0.99 2.41 -11.78
CA SER A 27 -2.09 1.83 -10.98
C SER A 27 -1.70 1.62 -9.52
N ALA A 28 -0.47 1.18 -9.27
CA ALA A 28 0.06 1.05 -7.90
C ALA A 28 0.13 2.41 -7.22
N ILE A 29 0.68 3.44 -7.88
CA ILE A 29 0.74 4.81 -7.37
C ILE A 29 -0.66 5.35 -7.08
N ALA A 30 -1.61 5.17 -8.00
CA ALA A 30 -3.01 5.57 -7.79
C ALA A 30 -3.62 4.87 -6.56
N GLY A 31 -3.34 3.57 -6.38
CA GLY A 31 -3.74 2.84 -5.19
C GLY A 31 -3.07 3.36 -3.91
N GLY A 32 -1.79 3.72 -3.97
CA GLY A 32 -1.06 4.31 -2.86
C GLY A 32 -1.64 5.64 -2.41
N VAL A 33 -1.92 6.53 -3.37
CA VAL A 33 -2.57 7.83 -3.11
C VAL A 33 -3.96 7.64 -2.50
N ALA A 34 -4.77 6.72 -3.05
CA ALA A 34 -6.09 6.41 -2.51
C ALA A 34 -6.01 5.83 -1.08
N GLY A 35 -5.09 4.89 -0.85
CA GLY A 35 -4.84 4.30 0.45
C GLY A 35 -4.37 5.34 1.46
N MET A 36 -3.49 6.26 1.06
CA MET A 36 -3.03 7.36 1.91
C MET A 36 -4.16 8.28 2.33
N ALA A 37 -5.10 8.60 1.43
CA ALA A 37 -6.26 9.41 1.78
C ALA A 37 -7.08 8.73 2.87
N VAL A 38 -7.37 7.44 2.73
CA VAL A 38 -8.10 6.65 3.75
C VAL A 38 -7.33 6.59 5.06
N MET A 39 -6.02 6.31 5.01
CA MET A 39 -5.17 6.26 6.20
C MET A 39 -5.13 7.60 6.92
N SER A 40 -4.98 8.70 6.18
CA SER A 40 -4.94 10.05 6.75
C SER A 40 -6.24 10.38 7.47
N LEU A 41 -7.39 10.00 6.93
CA LEU A 41 -8.68 10.18 7.58
C LEU A 41 -8.80 9.38 8.88
N LEU A 42 -8.34 8.12 8.91
CA LEU A 42 -8.37 7.29 10.12
C LEU A 42 -7.41 7.80 11.20
N LEU A 43 -6.23 8.28 10.80
CA LEU A 43 -5.26 8.90 11.69
C LEU A 43 -5.75 10.24 12.25
N LEU A 44 -6.43 11.06 11.43
CA LEU A 44 -7.09 12.29 11.88
C LEU A 44 -8.21 11.98 12.88
N LEU A 45 -9.02 10.96 12.63
CA LEU A 45 -10.06 10.51 13.55
C LEU A 45 -9.47 10.13 14.91
N LEU A 46 -8.37 9.36 14.92
CA LEU A 46 -7.65 9.00 16.15
C LEU A 46 -7.17 10.24 16.91
N GLU A 47 -6.59 11.21 16.22
CA GLU A 47 -6.07 12.44 16.81
C GLU A 47 -7.20 13.26 17.46
N VAL A 48 -8.34 13.40 16.78
CA VAL A 48 -9.53 14.11 17.28
C VAL A 48 -10.13 13.42 18.51
N GLU A 49 -10.35 12.11 18.44
CA GLU A 49 -10.94 11.33 19.53
C GLU A 49 -10.05 11.31 20.78
N THR A 50 -8.74 11.31 20.59
CA THR A 50 -7.78 11.33 21.71
C THR A 50 -7.44 12.74 22.19
N ARG A 51 -8.05 13.78 21.59
CA ARG A 51 -7.80 15.19 21.89
C ARG A 51 -6.31 15.54 21.82
N GLU A 52 -5.68 15.10 20.74
CA GLU A 52 -4.25 15.35 20.43
C GLU A 52 -3.25 14.74 21.43
N ARG A 53 -3.71 13.84 22.32
CA ARG A 53 -2.81 13.19 23.31
C ARG A 53 -1.84 12.20 22.69
N ILE A 54 -2.15 11.68 21.51
CA ILE A 54 -1.26 10.74 20.79
C ILE A 54 -0.19 11.50 20.00
N GLY A 55 -0.54 12.61 19.37
CA GLY A 55 0.40 13.38 18.54
C GLY A 55 0.77 12.61 17.28
N VAL A 56 -0.23 12.17 16.51
CA VAL A 56 -0.03 11.31 15.32
C VAL A 56 0.88 11.96 14.28
N PHE A 57 0.79 13.28 14.10
CA PHE A 57 1.66 14.02 13.18
C PHE A 57 3.14 13.97 13.58
N GLU A 58 3.40 14.03 14.88
CA GLU A 58 4.76 13.90 15.41
C GLU A 58 5.23 12.43 15.32
N ALA A 59 4.32 11.45 15.47
CA ALA A 59 4.64 10.05 15.22
C ALA A 59 5.05 9.81 13.75
N VAL A 60 4.35 10.44 12.80
CA VAL A 60 4.71 10.43 11.37
C VAL A 60 6.09 11.07 11.15
N ALA A 61 6.35 12.22 11.78
CA ALA A 61 7.63 12.90 11.66
C ALA A 61 8.79 12.06 12.19
N ARG A 62 8.62 11.41 13.34
CA ARG A 62 9.60 10.46 13.91
C ARG A 62 9.83 9.25 13.00
N PHE A 63 8.76 8.67 12.47
CA PHE A 63 8.87 7.55 11.52
C PHE A 63 9.65 7.95 10.27
N ALA A 64 9.45 9.17 9.77
CA ALA A 64 10.21 9.73 8.65
C ALA A 64 11.64 10.15 9.02
N GLY A 65 12.08 9.94 10.26
CA GLY A 65 13.41 10.34 10.75
C GLY A 65 13.59 11.84 10.97
N GLN A 66 12.50 12.60 11.08
CA GLN A 66 12.46 14.06 11.22
C GLN A 66 11.75 14.50 12.52
N PRO A 67 12.20 14.05 13.72
CA PRO A 67 11.58 14.44 14.98
C PRO A 67 11.58 15.96 15.16
N GLY A 68 10.45 16.53 15.57
CA GLY A 68 10.27 17.97 15.73
C GLY A 68 10.13 18.79 14.43
N ASN A 69 10.23 18.16 13.25
CA ASN A 69 9.96 18.80 11.96
C ASN A 69 8.79 18.12 11.25
N ILE A 70 7.58 18.45 11.73
CA ILE A 70 6.32 17.87 11.25
C ILE A 70 6.12 18.11 9.75
N SER A 71 6.43 19.30 9.24
CA SER A 71 6.25 19.64 7.83
C SER A 71 7.07 18.74 6.91
N LEU A 72 8.36 18.58 7.20
CA LEU A 72 9.23 17.71 6.41
C LEU A 72 8.84 16.23 6.57
N GLY A 73 8.53 15.82 7.80
CA GLY A 73 8.03 14.48 8.08
C GLY A 73 6.77 14.12 7.27
N PHE A 74 5.83 15.07 7.16
CA PHE A 74 4.61 14.90 6.39
C PHE A 74 4.88 14.83 4.88
N VAL A 75 5.78 15.65 4.34
CA VAL A 75 6.19 15.57 2.93
C VAL A 75 6.81 14.20 2.62
N LEU A 76 7.74 13.74 3.46
CA LEU A 76 8.37 12.43 3.29
C LEU A 76 7.35 11.30 3.40
N PHE A 77 6.38 11.42 4.29
CA PHE A 77 5.27 10.49 4.42
C PHE A 77 4.42 10.41 3.14
N LEU A 78 4.08 11.55 2.53
CA LEU A 78 3.33 11.56 1.27
C LEU A 78 4.12 10.94 0.12
N VAL A 79 5.42 11.23 0.03
CA VAL A 79 6.29 10.63 -0.99
C VAL A 79 6.43 9.12 -0.76
N ALA A 80 6.65 8.69 0.48
CA ALA A 80 6.82 7.29 0.81
C ALA A 80 5.51 6.50 0.57
N GLY A 81 4.38 6.99 1.09
CA GLY A 81 3.07 6.33 0.95
C GLY A 81 2.47 6.42 -0.45
N GLY A 82 2.80 7.46 -1.23
CA GLY A 82 2.28 7.62 -2.58
C GLY A 82 3.13 6.94 -3.65
N LEU A 83 4.44 6.83 -3.43
CA LEU A 83 5.38 6.36 -4.45
C LEU A 83 6.22 5.18 -3.96
N ALA A 84 6.97 5.33 -2.87
CA ALA A 84 7.97 4.33 -2.48
C ALA A 84 7.32 2.98 -2.09
N TRP A 85 6.35 2.99 -1.18
CA TRP A 85 5.68 1.78 -0.71
C TRP A 85 4.79 1.13 -1.77
N PRO A 86 4.03 1.86 -2.60
CA PRO A 86 3.27 1.26 -3.69
C PRO A 86 4.14 0.58 -4.75
N LEU A 87 5.27 1.19 -5.11
CA LEU A 87 6.21 0.58 -6.05
C LEU A 87 6.91 -0.64 -5.44
N LEU A 88 7.22 -0.59 -4.14
CA LEU A 88 7.73 -1.75 -3.42
C LEU A 88 6.69 -2.87 -3.34
N PHE A 89 5.43 -2.55 -3.08
CA PHE A 89 4.33 -3.51 -3.10
C PHE A 89 4.24 -4.19 -4.47
N LEU A 90 4.27 -3.42 -5.57
CA LEU A 90 4.26 -3.97 -6.92
C LEU A 90 5.42 -4.95 -7.15
N ALA A 91 6.62 -4.64 -6.66
CA ALA A 91 7.79 -5.51 -6.79
C ALA A 91 7.69 -6.79 -5.94
N LEU A 92 6.94 -6.76 -4.83
CA LEU A 92 6.85 -7.86 -3.87
C LEU A 92 5.54 -8.65 -3.95
N GLU A 93 4.53 -8.15 -4.66
CA GLU A 93 3.15 -8.66 -4.66
C GLU A 93 3.08 -10.18 -4.91
N GLU A 94 3.90 -10.69 -5.83
CA GLU A 94 3.94 -12.10 -6.20
C GLU A 94 4.50 -13.01 -5.11
N TYR A 95 5.32 -12.47 -4.21
CA TYR A 95 5.97 -13.21 -3.13
C TYR A 95 5.18 -13.18 -1.81
N ILE A 96 4.13 -12.35 -1.72
CA ILE A 96 3.34 -12.24 -0.49
C ILE A 96 2.51 -13.51 -0.30
N PRO A 97 2.68 -14.24 0.81
CA PRO A 97 1.97 -15.49 1.08
C PRO A 97 0.52 -15.18 1.47
N MET A 98 -0.32 -14.93 0.47
CA MET A 98 -1.77 -14.85 0.58
C MET A 98 -2.42 -15.18 -0.77
N GLY A 99 -3.72 -15.46 -0.74
CA GLY A 99 -4.53 -15.81 -1.91
C GLY A 99 -4.43 -14.85 -3.10
N PRO A 100 -5.10 -15.15 -4.23
CA PRO A 100 -4.91 -14.44 -5.49
C PRO A 100 -5.28 -12.95 -5.45
N ASP A 101 -6.09 -12.54 -4.49
CA ASP A 101 -6.64 -11.19 -4.36
C ASP A 101 -5.56 -10.13 -3.99
N PRO A 102 -5.30 -9.14 -4.87
CA PRO A 102 -4.36 -8.06 -4.59
C PRO A 102 -4.68 -7.24 -3.34
N ALA A 103 -5.97 -7.07 -2.98
CA ALA A 103 -6.37 -6.27 -1.82
C ALA A 103 -5.90 -6.94 -0.51
N THR A 104 -6.11 -8.26 -0.39
CA THR A 104 -5.63 -9.06 0.73
C THR A 104 -4.10 -9.03 0.85
N ARG A 105 -3.39 -9.15 -0.28
CA ARG A 105 -1.91 -9.04 -0.30
C ARG A 105 -1.41 -7.68 0.14
N GLY A 106 -2.08 -6.61 -0.30
CA GLY A 106 -1.77 -5.24 0.12
C GLY A 106 -1.93 -5.03 1.62
N ALA A 107 -2.99 -5.58 2.22
CA ALA A 107 -3.20 -5.52 3.67
C ALA A 107 -2.07 -6.21 4.46
N VAL A 108 -1.61 -7.38 4.01
CA VAL A 108 -0.47 -8.10 4.61
C VAL A 108 0.82 -7.29 4.50
N PHE A 109 1.10 -6.75 3.31
CA PHE A 109 2.26 -5.87 3.10
C PHE A 109 2.25 -4.68 4.06
N ALA A 110 1.11 -4.02 4.21
CA ALA A 110 0.99 -2.87 5.09
C ALA A 110 1.05 -3.24 6.58
N ALA A 111 0.64 -4.45 6.97
CA ALA A 111 0.83 -4.95 8.33
C ALA A 111 2.32 -5.09 8.69
N VAL A 112 3.18 -5.45 7.72
CA VAL A 112 4.64 -5.46 7.93
C VAL A 112 5.17 -4.04 8.09
N LEU A 113 4.73 -3.10 7.25
CA LEU A 113 5.11 -1.67 7.38
C LEU A 113 4.66 -1.08 8.72
N TRP A 114 3.48 -1.49 9.21
CA TRP A 114 2.96 -1.06 10.50
C TRP A 114 3.90 -1.40 11.66
N VAL A 115 4.59 -2.55 11.63
CA VAL A 115 5.56 -2.91 12.68
C VAL A 115 6.68 -1.87 12.76
N ALA A 116 7.22 -1.45 11.62
CA ALA A 116 8.24 -0.39 11.60
C ALA A 116 7.65 0.95 12.09
N PHE A 117 6.43 1.29 11.65
CA PHE A 117 5.75 2.52 12.06
C PHE A 117 5.51 2.59 13.56
N VAL A 118 4.96 1.53 14.18
CA VAL A 118 4.61 1.54 15.60
C VAL A 118 5.86 1.60 16.48
N ILE A 119 6.96 0.95 16.06
CA ILE A 119 8.23 0.96 16.81
C ILE A 119 8.90 2.33 16.74
N LEU A 120 9.01 2.91 15.53
CA LEU A 120 9.71 4.17 15.31
C LEU A 120 8.87 5.39 15.69
N GLY A 121 7.56 5.32 15.51
CA GLY A 121 6.61 6.42 15.72
C GLY A 121 6.15 6.60 17.16
N ARG A 122 6.14 5.53 18.00
CA ARG A 122 5.57 5.59 19.37
C ARG A 122 6.18 6.66 20.27
N GLY A 123 7.45 7.02 20.05
CA GLY A 123 8.20 7.89 20.95
C GLY A 123 8.08 7.48 22.42
N GLY A 124 7.62 8.40 23.26
CA GLY A 124 7.42 8.20 24.70
C GLY A 124 6.08 7.59 25.10
N LEU A 125 5.21 7.19 24.17
CA LEU A 125 3.90 6.63 24.50
C LEU A 125 4.03 5.34 25.31
N GLY A 126 3.20 5.22 26.36
CA GLY A 126 3.13 4.08 27.25
C GLY A 126 1.71 3.85 27.78
N GLY A 127 1.52 2.75 28.52
CA GLY A 127 0.25 2.41 29.16
C GLY A 127 -0.90 2.23 28.16
N PRO A 128 -2.15 2.61 28.54
CA PRO A 128 -3.33 2.45 27.69
C PRO A 128 -3.25 3.20 26.35
N LEU A 129 -2.60 4.36 26.32
CA LEU A 129 -2.45 5.15 25.09
C LEU A 129 -1.60 4.43 24.05
N LEU A 130 -0.60 3.65 24.46
CA LEU A 130 0.20 2.83 23.54
C LEU A 130 -0.64 1.75 22.86
N VAL A 131 -1.56 1.11 23.61
CA VAL A 131 -2.46 0.08 23.06
C VAL A 131 -3.42 0.70 22.04
N ILE A 132 -4.01 1.85 22.37
CA ILE A 132 -4.91 2.58 21.46
C ILE A 132 -4.15 3.02 20.20
N TYR A 133 -2.97 3.62 20.36
CA TYR A 133 -2.09 4.00 19.26
C TYR A 133 -1.76 2.80 18.36
N ALA A 134 -1.31 1.69 18.93
CA ALA A 134 -0.95 0.49 18.18
C ALA A 134 -2.16 -0.08 17.41
N ALA A 135 -3.33 -0.19 18.04
CA ALA A 135 -4.53 -0.75 17.43
C ALA A 135 -5.07 0.12 16.29
N PHE A 136 -5.21 1.43 16.51
CA PHE A 136 -5.74 2.33 15.47
C PHE A 136 -4.75 2.52 14.32
N THR A 137 -3.45 2.58 14.60
CA THR A 137 -2.45 2.64 13.53
C THR A 137 -2.41 1.34 12.74
N LEU A 138 -2.61 0.18 13.38
CA LEU A 138 -2.75 -1.10 12.68
C LEU A 138 -3.94 -1.06 11.73
N LEU A 139 -5.11 -0.67 12.22
CA LEU A 139 -6.32 -0.54 11.39
C LEU A 139 -6.07 0.41 10.20
N SER A 140 -5.38 1.53 10.44
CA SER A 140 -5.06 2.51 9.42
C SER A 140 -4.12 1.95 8.34
N HIS A 141 -3.12 1.16 8.73
CA HIS A 141 -2.21 0.49 7.80
C HIS A 141 -2.90 -0.62 7.02
N LEU A 142 -3.73 -1.44 7.68
CA LEU A 142 -4.52 -2.47 7.01
C LEU A 142 -5.44 -1.84 5.96
N ALA A 143 -6.12 -0.73 6.29
CA ALA A 143 -6.95 0.00 5.35
C ALA A 143 -6.14 0.58 4.19
N TYR A 144 -4.97 1.19 4.46
CA TYR A 144 -4.04 1.65 3.42
C TYR A 144 -3.68 0.54 2.44
N GLY A 145 -3.18 -0.58 2.96
CA GLY A 145 -2.72 -1.70 2.16
C GLY A 145 -3.85 -2.34 1.36
N PHE A 146 -5.02 -2.52 1.99
CA PHE A 146 -6.20 -3.06 1.34
C PHE A 146 -6.63 -2.19 0.16
N VAL A 147 -6.73 -0.87 0.35
CA VAL A 147 -7.14 0.07 -0.71
C VAL A 147 -6.10 0.14 -1.82
N LEU A 148 -4.81 0.16 -1.48
CA LEU A 148 -3.70 0.08 -2.44
C LEU A 148 -3.88 -1.13 -3.36
N GLY A 149 -4.00 -2.32 -2.78
CA GLY A 149 -4.17 -3.56 -3.53
C GLY A 149 -5.46 -3.60 -4.34
N ALA A 150 -6.59 -3.16 -3.77
CA ALA A 150 -7.89 -3.15 -4.43
C ALA A 150 -7.91 -2.23 -5.67
N VAL A 151 -7.38 -1.01 -5.54
CA VAL A 151 -7.30 -0.06 -6.65
C VAL A 151 -6.34 -0.56 -7.72
N TYR A 152 -5.16 -1.05 -7.32
CA TYR A 152 -4.20 -1.64 -8.24
C TYR A 152 -4.82 -2.81 -9.03
N GLY A 153 -5.42 -3.77 -8.34
CA GLY A 153 -6.05 -4.95 -8.95
C GLY A 153 -7.18 -4.58 -9.89
N ARG A 154 -7.98 -3.56 -9.54
CA ARG A 154 -9.06 -3.05 -10.38
C ARG A 154 -8.56 -2.35 -11.65
N LEU A 155 -7.53 -1.52 -11.56
CA LEU A 155 -7.01 -0.76 -12.70
C LEU A 155 -6.17 -1.61 -13.66
N THR A 156 -5.58 -2.69 -13.17
CA THR A 156 -4.77 -3.61 -13.98
C THR A 156 -5.56 -4.78 -14.55
N GLY A 157 -6.74 -5.09 -14.00
CA GLY A 157 -7.52 -6.28 -14.35
C GLY A 157 -7.10 -7.54 -13.59
N THR A 158 -6.00 -7.47 -12.83
CA THR A 158 -5.39 -8.58 -12.08
C THR A 158 -6.38 -9.32 -11.17
N THR A 159 -7.33 -8.61 -10.56
CA THR A 159 -8.35 -9.24 -9.70
C THR A 159 -9.26 -10.19 -10.49
N ALA A 160 -9.67 -9.80 -11.70
CA ALA A 160 -10.55 -10.63 -12.53
C ALA A 160 -9.80 -11.84 -13.09
N ASP A 161 -8.58 -11.65 -13.59
CA ASP A 161 -7.76 -12.71 -14.18
C ASP A 161 -7.46 -13.82 -13.16
N ARG A 162 -7.00 -13.46 -11.96
CA ARG A 162 -6.60 -14.44 -10.94
C ARG A 162 -7.78 -15.14 -10.23
N LEU A 163 -8.97 -14.53 -10.22
CA LEU A 163 -10.20 -15.17 -9.74
C LEU A 163 -10.86 -16.05 -10.82
N GLY A 164 -10.60 -15.77 -12.10
CA GLY A 164 -11.03 -16.63 -13.22
C GLY A 164 -10.17 -17.89 -13.38
N GLU A 165 -8.91 -17.84 -12.94
CA GLU A 165 -7.95 -18.96 -13.01
C GLU A 165 -8.10 -20.02 -11.90
N THR A 166 -8.96 -19.83 -10.89
CA THR A 166 -9.28 -20.94 -9.98
C THR A 166 -9.88 -22.08 -10.81
N PRO A 167 -9.26 -23.28 -10.83
CA PRO A 167 -9.76 -24.38 -11.63
C PRO A 167 -11.21 -24.62 -11.25
N SER A 168 -12.12 -24.42 -12.20
CA SER A 168 -13.45 -25.02 -12.08
C SER A 168 -13.18 -26.49 -11.87
N VAL A 169 -13.40 -26.99 -10.65
CA VAL A 169 -13.44 -28.43 -10.40
C VAL A 169 -14.49 -28.92 -11.37
N GLU A 170 -14.02 -29.48 -12.47
CA GLU A 170 -14.85 -30.12 -13.45
C GLU A 170 -15.47 -31.28 -12.68
N THR A 171 -16.71 -31.06 -12.23
CA THR A 171 -17.56 -32.11 -11.66
C THR A 171 -17.77 -33.11 -12.77
N SER A 172 -16.79 -34.01 -12.91
CA SER A 172 -16.87 -35.18 -13.76
C SER A 172 -18.02 -36.03 -13.23
N ARG A 173 -18.99 -36.23 -14.11
CA ARG A 173 -20.13 -37.13 -14.00
C ARG A 173 -19.79 -38.49 -13.40
#